data_AF-A0A7W4YYH4-F1
#
_entry.id   AF-A0A7W4YYH4-F1
#
_cell.length_a   1.000
_cell.length_b   1.000
_cell.length_c   1.000
_cell.angle_alpha   90.00
_cell.angle_beta   90.00
_cell.angle_gamma   90.00
#
_symmetry.space_group_name_H-M   'P 1'
#
loop_
_entity.id
_entity.type
_entity.pdbx_description
1 polymer ?
#
loop_
_entity_poly.entity_id
_entity_poly.type
_entity_poly.pdbx_seq_one_letter_code
_entity_poly.pdbx_strand_id
1 'polypeptide(L)'
;MISWFRRNETLFNRLVEMARSESTVRRVAADFLRTETEAFEYPQVPEGFTLERWNNYRKLFTKLRLEEGIEFWNRDAVSLYATSYGIVVSGSTKGYVWSAHSPKPLVDSLDPPLPVEGELPGDDYAAYRAINGNWYIFRTMS
;
A
#
# COMPACT_ATOMS: atom_id res chain seq x y z
N MET A 1 5.54 -13.25 2.63
CA MET A 1 4.49 -12.23 2.81
C MET A 1 3.22 -12.81 3.43
N ILE A 2 2.56 -13.84 2.86
CA ILE A 2 1.31 -14.42 3.42
C ILE A 2 1.43 -14.83 4.91
N SER A 3 2.48 -15.56 5.28
CA SER A 3 2.67 -15.99 6.67
C SER A 3 2.94 -14.82 7.64
N TRP A 4 3.57 -13.75 7.16
CA TRP A 4 3.78 -12.52 7.92
C TRP A 4 2.46 -11.76 8.12
N PHE A 5 1.67 -11.65 7.05
CA PHE A 5 0.33 -11.08 7.12
C PHE A 5 -0.53 -11.79 8.15
N ARG A 6 -0.66 -13.12 8.07
CA ARG A 6 -1.50 -13.90 9.00
C ARG A 6 -1.11 -13.72 10.47
N ARG A 7 0.19 -13.56 10.76
CA ARG A 7 0.67 -13.30 12.14
C ARG A 7 0.39 -11.88 12.63
N ASN A 8 0.16 -10.93 11.72
CA ASN A 8 -0.01 -9.51 12.02
C ASN A 8 -1.34 -8.95 11.50
N GLU A 9 -2.31 -9.80 11.17
CA GLU A 9 -3.54 -9.43 10.46
C GLU A 9 -4.32 -8.33 11.20
N THR A 10 -4.39 -8.40 12.54
CA THR A 10 -5.01 -7.36 13.37
C THR A 10 -4.35 -5.98 13.20
N LEU A 11 -3.01 -5.93 13.06
CA LEU A 11 -2.28 -4.69 12.84
C LEU A 11 -2.50 -4.15 11.42
N PHE A 12 -2.56 -5.03 10.43
CA PHE A 12 -2.91 -4.68 9.05
C PHE A 12 -4.33 -4.10 8.96
N ASN A 13 -5.31 -4.75 9.58
CA ASN A 13 -6.69 -4.28 9.62
C ASN A 13 -6.80 -2.92 10.31
N ARG A 14 -6.13 -2.74 11.46
CA ARG A 14 -6.09 -1.45 12.16
C ARG A 14 -5.51 -0.34 11.28
N LEU A 15 -4.45 -0.63 10.52
CA LEU A 15 -3.85 0.34 9.62
C LEU A 15 -4.82 0.76 8.50
N VAL A 16 -5.54 -0.20 7.92
CA VAL A 16 -6.56 0.07 6.89
C VAL A 16 -7.76 0.81 7.47
N GLU A 17 -8.21 0.49 8.67
CA GLU A 17 -9.28 1.23 9.35
C GLU A 17 -8.90 2.68 9.58
N MET A 18 -7.66 2.93 10.04
CA MET A 18 -7.13 4.28 10.16
C MET A 18 -7.16 4.97 8.80
N ALA A 19 -6.64 4.32 7.77
CA ALA A 19 -6.57 4.86 6.42
C ALA A 19 -7.97 5.22 5.86
N ARG A 20 -8.93 4.31 5.97
CA ARG A 20 -10.27 4.52 5.42
C ARG A 20 -11.08 5.61 6.14
N SER A 21 -10.67 5.98 7.35
CA SER A 21 -11.26 7.13 8.06
C SER A 21 -10.69 8.48 7.63
N GLU A 22 -9.61 8.51 6.83
CA GLU A 22 -9.04 9.75 6.32
C GLU A 22 -9.85 10.27 5.12
N SER A 23 -10.23 11.54 5.15
CA SER A 23 -11.04 12.15 4.08
C SER A 23 -10.23 12.89 3.02
N THR A 24 -9.02 13.36 3.38
CA THR A 24 -8.21 14.28 2.55
C THR A 24 -6.82 13.71 2.20
N VAL A 25 -6.33 12.75 2.98
CA VAL A 25 -5.00 12.19 2.81
C VAL A 25 -5.02 11.06 1.78
N ARG A 26 -4.10 11.13 0.82
CA ARG A 26 -3.93 10.17 -0.28
C ARG A 26 -2.69 9.31 -0.15
N ARG A 27 -1.69 9.75 0.61
CA ARG A 27 -0.49 8.97 0.91
C ARG A 27 0.07 9.34 2.28
N VAL A 28 0.53 8.35 3.03
CA VAL A 28 1.25 8.55 4.29
C VAL A 28 2.51 7.70 4.25
N ALA A 29 3.67 8.34 4.31
CA ALA A 29 4.97 7.72 4.47
C ALA A 29 5.56 8.08 5.85
N ALA A 30 6.79 7.65 6.12
CA ALA A 30 7.44 7.91 7.40
C ALA A 30 7.81 9.39 7.60
N ASP A 31 8.14 10.07 6.50
CA ASP A 31 8.77 11.38 6.42
C ASP A 31 7.94 12.40 5.64
N PHE A 32 7.01 11.96 4.78
CA PHE A 32 6.04 12.84 4.14
C PHE A 32 4.62 12.28 4.14
N LEU A 33 3.63 13.15 3.95
CA LEU A 33 2.27 12.78 3.61
C LEU A 33 1.80 13.63 2.42
N ARG A 34 0.79 13.15 1.70
CA ARG A 34 0.23 13.85 0.54
C ARG A 34 -1.29 13.85 0.58
N THR A 35 -1.89 15.00 0.32
CA THR A 35 -3.32 15.17 0.04
C THR A 35 -3.56 15.21 -1.47
N GLU A 36 -4.78 15.52 -1.90
CA GLU A 36 -5.06 15.74 -3.34
C GLU A 36 -4.23 16.86 -3.95
N THR A 37 -3.96 17.91 -3.17
CA THR A 37 -3.46 19.19 -3.70
C THR A 37 -2.07 19.55 -3.17
N GLU A 38 -1.62 18.94 -2.07
CA GLU A 38 -0.42 19.38 -1.36
C GLU A 38 0.33 18.21 -0.73
N ALA A 39 1.65 18.36 -0.58
CA ALA A 39 2.50 17.45 0.15
C ALA A 39 3.08 18.16 1.38
N PHE A 40 3.20 17.43 2.48
CA PHE A 40 3.69 17.95 3.76
C PHE A 40 4.85 17.08 4.23
N GLU A 41 5.94 17.73 4.65
CA GLU A 41 7.08 17.08 5.29
C GLU A 41 6.85 16.93 6.78
N TYR A 42 7.31 15.84 7.38
CA TYR A 42 7.19 15.64 8.82
C TYR A 42 8.00 16.73 9.57
N PRO A 43 7.42 17.40 10.60
CA PRO A 43 6.16 17.11 11.29
C PRO A 43 4.96 18.00 10.87
N GLN A 44 5.02 18.69 9.73
CA GLN A 44 3.93 19.56 9.26
C GLN A 44 2.70 18.74 8.86
N VAL A 45 1.51 19.14 9.27
CA VAL A 45 0.27 18.39 8.98
C VAL A 45 -0.79 19.29 8.33
N PRO A 46 -1.59 18.75 7.40
CA PRO A 46 -2.72 19.46 6.84
C PRO A 46 -3.80 19.68 7.90
N GLU A 47 -4.70 20.61 7.62
CA GLU A 47 -5.91 20.79 8.42
C GLU A 47 -6.69 19.48 8.53
N GLY A 48 -7.18 19.18 9.74
CA GLY A 48 -7.90 17.94 10.04
C GLY A 48 -7.03 16.71 10.26
N PHE A 49 -5.70 16.82 10.12
CA PHE A 49 -4.76 15.75 10.47
C PHE A 49 -3.88 16.16 11.65
N THR A 50 -3.41 15.20 12.45
CA THR A 50 -2.62 15.50 13.66
C THR A 50 -1.28 14.80 13.64
N LEU A 51 -0.30 15.40 14.32
CA LEU A 51 1.02 14.79 14.49
C LEU A 51 0.96 13.47 15.25
N GLU A 52 0.05 13.35 16.23
CA GLU A 52 -0.19 12.08 16.93
C GLU A 52 -0.68 10.99 15.98
N ARG A 53 -1.59 11.34 15.07
CA ARG A 53 -2.09 10.43 14.03
C ARG A 53 -0.97 9.95 13.13
N TRP A 54 -0.10 10.86 12.67
CA TRP A 54 1.07 10.49 11.87
C TRP A 54 2.01 9.55 12.63
N ASN A 55 2.29 9.86 13.90
CA ASN A 55 3.12 9.00 14.74
C ASN A 55 2.53 7.60 14.94
N ASN A 56 1.20 7.46 14.95
CA ASN A 56 0.55 6.16 14.99
C ASN A 56 0.74 5.38 13.67
N TYR A 57 0.64 6.03 12.51
CA TYR A 57 1.02 5.42 11.22
C TYR A 57 2.48 4.95 11.24
N ARG A 58 3.42 5.81 11.63
CA ARG A 58 4.85 5.49 11.69
C ARG A 58 5.14 4.27 12.57
N LYS A 59 4.52 4.19 13.75
CA LYS A 59 4.64 3.02 14.64
C LYS A 59 4.15 1.73 13.97
N LEU A 60 3.05 1.80 13.20
CA LEU A 60 2.54 0.64 12.47
C LEU A 60 3.45 0.27 11.30
N PHE A 61 3.99 1.24 10.56
CA PHE A 61 4.93 0.99 9.47
C PHE A 61 6.16 0.23 9.95
N THR A 62 6.76 0.65 11.06
CA THR A 62 7.90 -0.06 11.67
C THR A 62 7.53 -1.49 12.07
N LYS A 63 6.38 -1.70 12.70
CA LYS A 63 5.94 -3.04 13.13
C LYS A 63 5.63 -3.96 11.96
N LEU A 64 5.00 -3.43 10.92
CA LEU A 64 4.53 -4.19 9.75
C LEU A 64 5.60 -4.33 8.66
N ARG A 65 6.72 -3.61 8.78
CA ARG A 65 7.79 -3.50 7.78
C ARG A 65 7.27 -2.93 6.46
N LEU A 66 6.64 -1.76 6.56
CA LEU A 66 6.13 -1.00 5.42
C LEU A 66 7.03 0.22 5.20
N GLU A 67 8.11 0.02 4.45
CA GLU A 67 9.19 1.00 4.31
C GLU A 67 8.72 2.28 3.59
N GLU A 68 7.81 2.13 2.64
CA GLU A 68 7.32 3.20 1.76
C GLU A 68 5.93 3.73 2.19
N GLY A 69 5.43 3.25 3.32
CA GLY A 69 4.13 3.64 3.88
C GLY A 69 2.93 3.08 3.11
N ILE A 70 1.89 3.91 2.96
CA ILE A 70 0.61 3.53 2.38
C ILE A 70 0.06 4.59 1.42
N GLU A 71 -0.77 4.15 0.48
CA GLU A 71 -1.48 4.98 -0.49
C GLU A 71 -2.95 4.57 -0.61
N PHE A 72 -3.80 5.56 -0.92
CA PHE A 72 -5.24 5.48 -0.78
C PHE A 72 -5.89 5.69 -2.15
N TRP A 73 -6.55 4.65 -2.64
CA TRP A 73 -7.24 4.66 -3.92
C TRP A 73 -8.75 4.71 -3.68
N ASN A 74 -9.30 5.93 -3.77
CA ASN A 74 -10.73 6.23 -3.76
C ASN A 74 -11.54 5.60 -2.60
N ARG A 75 -10.96 5.51 -1.38
CA ARG A 75 -11.51 4.89 -0.15
C ARG A 75 -11.84 3.38 -0.24
N ASP A 76 -11.91 2.84 -1.44
CA ASP A 76 -12.23 1.46 -1.73
C ASP A 76 -11.00 0.55 -1.79
N ALA A 77 -9.80 1.13 -1.92
CA ALA A 77 -8.56 0.39 -1.84
C ALA A 77 -7.45 1.14 -1.09
N VAL A 78 -6.59 0.38 -0.42
CA VAL A 78 -5.41 0.88 0.29
C VAL A 78 -4.23 0.00 -0.07
N SER A 79 -3.20 0.59 -0.68
CA SER A 79 -1.93 -0.06 -1.00
C SER A 79 -0.95 0.15 0.15
N LEU A 80 -0.32 -0.93 0.60
CA LEU A 80 0.64 -0.96 1.70
C LEU A 80 1.97 -1.47 1.15
N TYR A 81 2.95 -0.58 1.06
CA TYR A 81 4.20 -0.85 0.37
C TYR A 81 5.24 -1.45 1.33
N ALA A 82 5.53 -2.75 1.15
CA ALA A 82 6.44 -3.47 2.03
C ALA A 82 7.90 -3.32 1.62
N THR A 83 8.18 -3.46 0.32
CA THR A 83 9.54 -3.36 -0.23
C THR A 83 9.49 -2.80 -1.65
N SER A 84 10.38 -1.87 -1.95
CA SER A 84 10.77 -1.46 -3.30
C SER A 84 12.16 -2.03 -3.59
N TYR A 85 12.35 -2.68 -4.74
CA TYR A 85 13.67 -3.13 -5.21
C TYR A 85 13.89 -2.56 -6.61
N GLY A 86 14.91 -1.73 -6.81
CA GLY A 86 15.27 -1.19 -8.12
C GLY A 86 16.77 -1.13 -8.33
N ILE A 87 17.25 -1.69 -9.45
CA ILE A 87 18.60 -1.46 -9.98
C ILE A 87 18.37 -0.69 -11.28
N VAL A 88 18.55 0.64 -11.25
CA VAL A 88 18.71 1.68 -12.32
C VAL A 88 17.99 1.53 -13.69
N VAL A 89 17.77 0.32 -14.19
CA VAL A 89 17.08 -0.05 -15.44
C VAL A 89 15.78 -0.83 -15.24
N SER A 90 15.52 -1.37 -14.03
CA SER A 90 14.24 -2.01 -13.70
C SER A 90 13.96 -1.98 -12.20
N GLY A 91 12.73 -1.63 -11.85
CA GLY A 91 12.18 -1.63 -10.49
C GLY A 91 11.05 -2.64 -10.35
N SER A 92 10.90 -3.19 -9.14
CA SER A 92 9.69 -3.90 -8.77
C SER A 92 9.29 -3.53 -7.35
N THR A 93 8.00 -3.25 -7.17
CA THR A 93 7.43 -2.99 -5.86
C THR A 93 6.60 -4.19 -5.44
N LYS A 94 6.71 -4.58 -4.16
CA LYS A 94 5.87 -5.62 -3.57
C LYS A 94 5.20 -5.07 -2.31
N GLY A 95 3.93 -5.39 -2.17
CA GLY A 95 3.14 -4.93 -1.04
C GLY A 95 1.89 -5.74 -0.81
N TYR A 96 1.07 -5.24 0.09
CA TYR A 96 -0.27 -5.74 0.37
C TYR A 96 -1.28 -4.72 -0.15
N VAL A 97 -2.42 -5.17 -0.61
CA VAL A 97 -3.55 -4.29 -0.89
C VAL A 97 -4.77 -4.81 -0.17
N TRP A 98 -5.46 -3.90 0.51
CA TRP A 98 -6.85 -4.12 0.89
C TRP A 98 -7.73 -3.47 -0.16
N SER A 99 -8.71 -4.20 -0.70
CA SER A 99 -9.63 -3.65 -1.69
C SER A 99 -11.04 -4.19 -1.51
N ALA A 100 -12.03 -3.30 -1.51
CA ALA A 100 -13.45 -3.63 -1.48
C ALA A 100 -13.91 -4.36 -2.75
N HIS A 101 -13.20 -4.14 -3.87
CA HIS A 101 -13.43 -4.81 -5.13
C HIS A 101 -12.24 -5.72 -5.47
N SER A 102 -12.51 -6.91 -6.02
CA SER A 102 -11.44 -7.80 -6.45
C SER A 102 -10.55 -7.10 -7.48
N PRO A 103 -9.25 -6.87 -7.19
CA PRO A 103 -8.34 -6.29 -8.15
C PRO A 103 -8.11 -7.28 -9.30
N LYS A 104 -7.68 -6.78 -10.45
CA LYS A 104 -7.38 -7.60 -11.63
C LYS A 104 -6.01 -7.26 -12.20
N PRO A 105 -5.29 -8.26 -12.73
CA PRO A 105 -5.62 -9.68 -12.72
C PRO A 105 -5.27 -10.35 -11.39
N LEU A 106 -6.03 -11.39 -11.06
CA LEU A 106 -5.67 -12.33 -10.01
C LEU A 106 -4.87 -13.49 -10.60
N VAL A 107 -3.76 -13.83 -9.95
CA VAL A 107 -2.85 -14.92 -10.32
C VAL A 107 -2.57 -15.83 -9.12
N ASP A 108 -2.31 -17.10 -9.39
CA ASP A 108 -1.98 -18.08 -8.33
C ASP A 108 -0.56 -17.88 -7.77
N SER A 109 0.34 -17.33 -8.60
CA SER A 109 1.73 -17.03 -8.24
C SER A 109 2.13 -15.64 -8.70
N LEU A 110 2.91 -14.94 -7.85
CA LEU A 110 3.55 -13.68 -8.20
C LEU A 110 5.03 -13.85 -8.61
N ASP A 111 5.49 -15.11 -8.62
CA ASP A 111 6.80 -15.46 -9.13
C ASP A 111 6.78 -15.42 -10.66
N PRO A 112 7.90 -15.05 -11.32
CA PRO A 112 7.96 -14.99 -12.77
C PRO A 112 7.60 -16.33 -13.44
N PRO A 113 7.05 -16.30 -14.67
CA PRO A 113 6.71 -15.11 -15.44
C PRO A 113 5.35 -14.52 -15.00
N LEU A 114 5.31 -13.20 -14.81
CA LEU A 114 4.05 -12.47 -14.67
C LEU A 114 3.48 -12.15 -16.07
N PRO A 115 2.15 -11.90 -16.19
CA PRO A 115 1.58 -11.39 -17.43
C PRO A 115 2.37 -10.17 -17.93
N VAL A 116 2.64 -10.13 -19.23
CA VAL A 116 3.46 -9.09 -19.88
C VAL A 116 2.76 -7.73 -19.73
N GLU A 117 3.54 -6.65 -19.63
CA GLU A 117 3.10 -5.25 -19.49
C GLU A 117 1.83 -4.90 -20.30
N GLY A 118 1.64 -5.44 -21.50
CA GLY A 118 0.47 -5.16 -22.35
C GLY A 118 -0.87 -5.83 -21.96
N GLU A 119 -0.93 -6.70 -20.95
CA GLU A 119 -2.16 -7.44 -20.58
C GLU A 119 -2.83 -6.93 -19.28
N LEU A 120 -2.17 -6.00 -18.57
CA LEU A 120 -2.64 -5.46 -17.29
C LEU A 120 -3.37 -4.13 -17.52
N PRO A 121 -4.64 -3.98 -17.13
CA PRO A 121 -5.36 -2.71 -17.29
C PRO A 121 -4.84 -1.65 -16.30
N GLY A 122 -4.46 -0.48 -16.82
CA GLY A 122 -4.03 0.70 -16.04
C GLY A 122 -2.53 0.98 -16.11
N ASP A 123 -2.11 2.13 -15.55
CA ASP A 123 -0.73 2.63 -15.66
C ASP A 123 0.29 1.89 -14.75
N ASP A 124 -0.18 1.04 -13.83
CA ASP A 124 0.65 0.51 -12.71
C ASP A 124 1.15 -0.95 -12.86
N TYR A 125 0.96 -1.60 -14.02
CA TYR A 125 1.44 -2.97 -14.33
C TYR A 125 1.48 -3.95 -13.12
N ALA A 126 0.37 -4.03 -12.39
CA ALA A 126 0.27 -4.77 -11.14
C ALA A 126 -0.40 -6.13 -11.34
N ALA A 127 0.20 -7.19 -10.80
CA ALA A 127 -0.46 -8.49 -10.63
C ALA A 127 -0.79 -8.75 -9.15
N TYR A 128 -1.90 -9.43 -8.89
CA TYR A 128 -2.43 -9.63 -7.54
C TYR A 128 -2.60 -11.10 -7.20
N ARG A 129 -2.33 -11.48 -5.94
CA ARG A 129 -2.62 -12.81 -5.40
C ARG A 129 -3.45 -12.68 -4.13
N ALA A 130 -4.59 -13.38 -4.08
CA ALA A 130 -5.46 -13.36 -2.91
C ALA A 130 -4.78 -13.94 -1.67
N ILE A 131 -5.04 -13.34 -0.51
CA ILE A 131 -4.68 -13.86 0.82
C ILE A 131 -5.92 -14.43 1.51
N ASN A 132 -6.87 -13.55 1.83
CA ASN A 132 -8.16 -13.85 2.46
C ASN A 132 -9.09 -12.63 2.39
N GLY A 133 -10.40 -12.83 2.20
CA GLY A 133 -11.37 -11.74 2.14
C GLY A 133 -10.97 -10.65 1.14
N ASN A 134 -10.83 -9.42 1.63
CA ASN A 134 -10.48 -8.25 0.83
C ASN A 134 -8.96 -8.00 0.74
N TRP A 135 -8.12 -8.95 1.18
CA TRP A 135 -6.67 -8.80 1.22
C TRP A 135 -5.96 -9.57 0.10
N TYR A 136 -5.02 -8.89 -0.53
CA TYR A 136 -4.20 -9.41 -1.62
C TYR A 136 -2.73 -8.99 -1.42
N ILE A 137 -1.82 -9.74 -2.04
CA ILE A 137 -0.45 -9.30 -2.30
C ILE A 137 -0.43 -8.74 -3.71
N PHE A 138 0.26 -7.62 -3.91
CA PHE A 138 0.52 -7.12 -5.25
C PHE A 138 2.03 -7.11 -5.55
N ARG A 139 2.34 -7.15 -6.84
CA ARG A 139 3.66 -6.88 -7.38
C ARG A 139 3.52 -6.02 -8.62
N THR A 140 4.26 -4.91 -8.68
CA THR A 140 4.38 -4.07 -9.87
C THR A 140 5.75 -4.26 -10.51
N MET A 141 5.84 -4.00 -11.81
CA MET A 141 7.10 -3.84 -12.55
C MET A 141 7.14 -2.42 -13.12
N SER A 142 8.30 -1.77 -13.04
CA SER A 142 8.57 -0.41 -13.53
C SER A 142 9.90 -0.36 -14.27
#